data_AF-A0ABD5GTZ6-F1
#
_entry.id   AF-A0ABD5GTZ6-F1
#
_cell.length_a   1.000
_cell.length_b   1.000
_cell.length_c   1.000
_cell.angle_alpha   90.00
_cell.angle_beta   90.00
_cell.angle_gamma   90.00
#
_symmetry.space_group_name_H-M   'P 1'
#
loop_
_entity.id
_entity.type
_entity.pdbx_description
1 polymer ?
#
loop_
_entity_poly.entity_id
_entity_poly.type
_entity_poly.pdbx_seq_one_letter_code
_entity_poly.pdbx_strand_id
1 'polypeptide(L)'
;MTEYFQVLPEKDLKSMDTFLENWDYYEALKKIALDNKTIVGYKNHKYSVQSWEVADLGMSKFNGVHYFLEKPLENEQYLTNKLIVFFMPADKMNATDTKLRTFGNSHWDSLSGSVAKNTYILRIADSNLISGSYYQSTKNFPDFEEKIQQLIKKIAQEHDIITDNIVCYGNSRGATGALYHGLLGNYKVLAADPVIDRRAWVEVKDMQHMFDLVDYNFAPKINRLLENTALKPNKIKILTSDSAFITYPFIKQLNLSKVTVMNLQMSNPYMTDLFLSHAIVIGKTIPLQLSIINEMLYETDIIVEQNQYLINTDDWDAFLPWNSAYFDLHLTCEGLIIQRNSNQIGEENVLLNFMLKSPMNVNDQYKINIQTDELQKQFVYFHDNIIFEEIKVDKNIKFSPKKQVQYLGFNALFWKSNEKLTIKSIKIIKEK
;
A
#
# COMPACT_ATOMS: atom_id res chain seq x y z
N MET A 1 7.62 -32.62 -13.74
CA MET A 1 7.74 -33.98 -13.18
C MET A 1 8.35 -33.84 -11.78
N THR A 2 7.82 -34.50 -10.76
CA THR A 2 8.41 -34.46 -9.41
C THR A 2 9.59 -35.42 -9.35
N GLU A 3 10.76 -34.91 -9.03
CA GLU A 3 11.98 -35.69 -8.80
C GLU A 3 12.11 -36.01 -7.30
N TYR A 4 12.93 -36.99 -6.95
CA TYR A 4 13.14 -37.37 -5.55
C TYR A 4 14.62 -37.46 -5.24
N PHE A 5 15.05 -36.74 -4.20
CA PHE A 5 16.37 -36.88 -3.61
C PHE A 5 16.29 -37.85 -2.44
N GLN A 6 17.02 -38.97 -2.54
CA GLN A 6 17.05 -40.00 -1.50
C GLN A 6 18.24 -39.77 -0.59
N VAL A 7 18.01 -39.93 0.70
CA VAL A 7 19.06 -39.89 1.72
C VAL A 7 19.11 -41.21 2.45
N LEU A 8 20.31 -41.56 2.92
CA LEU A 8 20.50 -42.71 3.79
C LEU A 8 19.75 -42.51 5.12
N PRO A 9 18.98 -43.50 5.62
CA PRO A 9 18.13 -43.35 6.81
C PRO A 9 18.87 -42.84 8.05
N GLU A 10 20.13 -43.24 8.23
CA GLU A 10 20.97 -42.85 9.36
C GLU A 10 21.47 -41.39 9.30
N LYS A 11 21.39 -40.74 8.13
CA LYS A 11 21.76 -39.34 7.93
C LYS A 11 20.54 -38.41 7.79
N ASP A 12 19.33 -38.97 7.85
CA ASP A 12 18.10 -38.23 7.55
C ASP A 12 17.51 -37.57 8.79
N LEU A 13 17.70 -36.25 8.90
CA LEU A 13 17.10 -35.43 9.95
C LEU A 13 15.63 -35.07 9.66
N LYS A 14 15.09 -35.49 8.51
CA LYS A 14 13.70 -35.22 8.08
C LYS A 14 13.37 -33.72 7.97
N SER A 15 14.41 -32.90 7.85
CA SER A 15 14.37 -31.45 7.73
C SER A 15 15.42 -31.01 6.70
N MET A 16 15.44 -29.72 6.38
CA MET A 16 16.52 -29.17 5.55
C MET A 16 17.90 -29.21 6.25
N ASP A 17 17.95 -29.46 7.57
CA ASP A 17 19.22 -29.67 8.29
C ASP A 17 19.97 -30.91 7.80
N THR A 18 19.26 -31.90 7.23
CA THR A 18 19.86 -33.08 6.57
C THR A 18 20.95 -32.68 5.56
N PHE A 19 20.72 -31.58 4.83
CA PHE A 19 21.65 -31.09 3.82
C PHE A 19 22.80 -30.27 4.38
N LEU A 20 22.81 -29.96 5.68
CA LEU A 20 23.87 -29.18 6.33
C LEU A 20 24.82 -30.07 7.15
N GLU A 21 24.37 -31.27 7.55
CA GLU A 21 25.20 -32.23 8.29
C GLU A 21 26.03 -33.15 7.38
N ASN A 22 25.84 -33.08 6.06
CA ASN A 22 26.59 -33.89 5.10
C ASN A 22 26.97 -33.09 3.85
N TRP A 23 28.27 -33.04 3.56
CA TRP A 23 28.82 -32.25 2.45
C TRP A 23 28.32 -32.69 1.07
N ASP A 24 28.20 -34.00 0.82
CA ASP A 24 27.71 -34.50 -0.47
C ASP A 24 26.25 -34.11 -0.70
N TYR A 25 25.43 -34.11 0.36
CA TYR A 25 24.05 -33.63 0.29
C TYR A 25 23.99 -32.12 0.09
N TYR A 26 24.85 -31.35 0.77
CA TYR A 26 24.95 -29.89 0.58
C TYR A 26 25.27 -29.54 -0.88
N GLU A 27 26.29 -30.18 -1.46
CA GLU A 27 26.69 -29.97 -2.85
C GLU A 27 25.62 -30.44 -3.86
N ALA A 28 24.92 -31.53 -3.55
CA ALA A 28 23.78 -31.96 -4.37
C ALA A 28 22.62 -30.95 -4.32
N LEU A 29 22.33 -30.39 -3.15
CA LEU A 29 21.32 -29.36 -2.98
C LEU A 29 21.69 -28.07 -3.73
N LYS A 30 22.98 -27.70 -3.75
CA LYS A 30 23.49 -26.59 -4.56
C LYS A 30 23.24 -26.79 -6.04
N LYS A 31 23.45 -28.00 -6.57
CA LYS A 31 23.15 -28.35 -7.97
C LYS A 31 21.65 -28.24 -8.27
N ILE A 32 20.80 -28.74 -7.37
CA ILE A 32 19.34 -28.58 -7.46
C ILE A 32 18.97 -27.09 -7.57
N ALA A 33 19.55 -26.23 -6.73
CA ALA A 33 19.31 -24.78 -6.78
C ALA A 33 19.75 -24.16 -8.11
N LEU A 34 20.93 -24.56 -8.62
CA LEU A 34 21.47 -24.09 -9.90
C LEU A 34 20.61 -24.51 -11.11
N ASP A 35 19.91 -25.63 -11.02
CA ASP A 35 18.95 -26.12 -12.02
C ASP A 35 17.57 -25.45 -11.90
N ASN A 36 17.46 -24.36 -11.13
CA ASN A 36 16.21 -23.63 -10.84
C ASN A 36 15.12 -24.52 -10.20
N LYS A 37 15.55 -25.43 -9.32
CA LYS A 37 14.69 -26.34 -8.56
C LYS A 37 14.79 -26.10 -7.05
N THR A 38 13.83 -26.62 -6.30
CA THR A 38 13.78 -26.54 -4.84
C THR A 38 13.17 -27.80 -4.23
N ILE A 39 13.35 -27.96 -2.91
CA ILE A 39 12.75 -29.02 -2.11
C ILE A 39 11.34 -28.61 -1.68
N VAL A 40 10.30 -29.22 -2.25
CA VAL A 40 8.90 -28.88 -1.98
C VAL A 40 8.24 -29.71 -0.88
N GLY A 41 8.91 -30.77 -0.41
CA GLY A 41 8.38 -31.59 0.67
C GLY A 41 9.23 -32.81 0.96
N TYR A 42 8.74 -33.65 1.87
CA TYR A 42 9.44 -34.85 2.33
C TYR A 42 8.45 -35.98 2.64
N LYS A 43 8.76 -37.20 2.19
CA LYS A 43 8.00 -38.42 2.51
C LYS A 43 8.87 -39.67 2.36
N ASN A 44 8.79 -40.59 3.32
CA ASN A 44 9.45 -41.91 3.27
C ASN A 44 10.96 -41.84 2.94
N HIS A 45 11.73 -40.99 3.64
CA HIS A 45 13.17 -40.80 3.40
C HIS A 45 13.53 -40.23 2.01
N LYS A 46 12.56 -39.56 1.37
CA LYS A 46 12.74 -38.90 0.08
C LYS A 46 12.29 -37.46 0.17
N TYR A 47 13.13 -36.57 -0.32
CA TYR A 47 12.83 -35.15 -0.49
C TYR A 47 12.29 -34.94 -1.91
N SER A 48 11.10 -34.38 -2.01
CA SER A 48 10.47 -34.08 -3.29
C SER A 48 11.11 -32.82 -3.88
N VAL A 49 11.58 -32.91 -5.13
CA VAL A 49 12.25 -31.85 -5.86
C VAL A 49 11.39 -31.42 -7.04
N GLN A 50 11.18 -30.12 -7.21
CA GLN A 50 10.44 -29.56 -8.34
C GLN A 50 11.13 -28.30 -8.86
N SER A 51 10.98 -28.03 -10.16
CA SER A 51 11.37 -26.73 -10.72
C SER A 51 10.45 -25.63 -10.20
N TRP A 52 11.01 -24.44 -10.02
CA TRP A 52 10.22 -23.27 -9.65
C TRP A 52 9.10 -22.99 -10.66
N GLU A 53 9.27 -23.40 -11.92
CA GLU A 53 8.26 -23.33 -12.99
C GLU A 53 6.96 -24.08 -12.68
N VAL A 54 7.05 -25.26 -12.06
CA VAL A 54 5.89 -26.14 -11.82
C VAL A 54 5.51 -26.25 -10.34
N ALA A 55 6.34 -25.75 -9.43
CA ALA A 55 6.07 -25.77 -8.00
C ALA A 55 4.80 -24.97 -7.67
N ASP A 56 3.80 -25.68 -7.14
CA ASP A 56 2.56 -25.09 -6.65
C ASP A 56 2.64 -24.85 -5.13
N LEU A 57 2.66 -23.58 -4.74
CA LEU A 57 2.64 -23.15 -3.34
C LEU A 57 1.23 -22.75 -2.86
N GLY A 58 0.19 -22.98 -3.68
CA GLY A 58 -1.14 -22.43 -3.48
C GLY A 58 -1.13 -20.89 -3.51
N MET A 59 -0.33 -20.33 -4.43
CA MET A 59 -0.08 -18.91 -4.58
C MET A 59 -0.19 -18.50 -6.05
N SER A 60 -0.49 -17.23 -6.30
CA SER A 60 -0.41 -16.68 -7.65
C SER A 60 1.05 -16.62 -8.12
N LYS A 61 1.23 -16.63 -9.44
CA LYS A 61 2.56 -16.62 -10.04
C LYS A 61 2.62 -15.69 -11.23
N PHE A 62 3.69 -14.89 -11.31
CA PHE A 62 3.96 -14.00 -12.43
C PHE A 62 5.43 -14.13 -12.83
N ASN A 63 5.69 -14.56 -14.06
CA ASN A 63 7.04 -14.68 -14.62
C ASN A 63 8.04 -15.48 -13.75
N GLY A 64 7.57 -16.42 -12.94
CA GLY A 64 8.43 -17.18 -12.02
C GLY A 64 8.36 -16.72 -10.56
N VAL A 65 7.84 -15.51 -10.30
CA VAL A 65 7.71 -14.94 -8.95
C VAL A 65 6.39 -15.40 -8.33
N HIS A 66 6.46 -16.05 -7.16
CA HIS A 66 5.26 -16.41 -6.38
C HIS A 66 4.84 -15.26 -5.48
N TYR A 67 3.54 -14.95 -5.48
CA TYR A 67 2.98 -13.84 -4.71
C TYR A 67 1.55 -14.10 -4.24
N PHE A 68 1.11 -13.29 -3.28
CA PHE A 68 -0.28 -13.22 -2.83
C PHE A 68 -0.72 -11.76 -2.79
N LEU A 69 -1.84 -11.46 -3.43
CA LEU A 69 -2.43 -10.12 -3.42
C LEU A 69 -3.67 -10.11 -2.54
N GLU A 70 -3.60 -9.38 -1.44
CA GLU A 70 -4.76 -9.08 -0.60
C GLU A 70 -5.41 -7.78 -1.10
N LYS A 71 -6.71 -7.82 -1.34
CA LYS A 71 -7.51 -6.64 -1.67
C LYS A 71 -7.87 -5.87 -0.40
N PRO A 72 -8.17 -4.56 -0.49
CA PRO A 72 -8.72 -3.81 0.63
C PRO A 72 -9.96 -4.52 1.22
N LEU A 73 -10.17 -4.41 2.53
CA LEU A 73 -11.35 -5.00 3.20
C LEU A 73 -12.66 -4.42 2.71
N GLU A 74 -12.63 -3.14 2.37
CA GLU A 74 -13.75 -2.32 1.93
C GLU A 74 -13.54 -1.98 0.45
N ASN A 75 -14.61 -2.05 -0.34
CA ASN A 75 -14.57 -1.75 -1.78
C ASN A 75 -14.81 -0.25 -2.06
N GLU A 76 -15.22 0.49 -1.05
CA GLU A 76 -15.51 1.92 -1.08
C GLU A 76 -14.23 2.72 -1.30
N GLN A 77 -14.26 3.67 -2.23
CA GLN A 77 -13.12 4.54 -2.54
C GLN A 77 -13.06 5.74 -1.58
N TYR A 78 -12.84 5.47 -0.29
CA TYR A 78 -12.68 6.54 0.71
C TYR A 78 -11.50 7.45 0.38
N LEU A 79 -10.43 6.87 -0.13
CA LEU A 79 -9.15 7.50 -0.42
C LEU A 79 -8.57 6.94 -1.71
N THR A 80 -7.46 7.53 -2.16
CA THR A 80 -6.73 7.02 -3.34
C THR A 80 -6.30 5.56 -3.13
N ASN A 81 -6.24 4.76 -4.21
CA ASN A 81 -5.73 3.40 -4.10
C ASN A 81 -4.23 3.39 -3.76
N LYS A 82 -3.83 2.43 -2.92
CA LYS A 82 -2.46 2.31 -2.40
C LYS A 82 -1.96 0.89 -2.45
N LEU A 83 -0.64 0.72 -2.44
CA LEU A 83 0.00 -0.58 -2.46
C LEU A 83 1.06 -0.67 -1.37
N ILE A 84 0.93 -1.66 -0.50
CA ILE A 84 2.06 -2.17 0.26
C ILE A 84 2.67 -3.33 -0.53
N VAL A 85 3.94 -3.23 -0.87
CA VAL A 85 4.74 -4.35 -1.38
C VAL A 85 5.49 -4.95 -0.20
N PHE A 86 4.96 -6.06 0.33
CA PHE A 86 5.52 -6.74 1.48
C PHE A 86 6.47 -7.87 1.04
N PHE A 87 7.76 -7.64 1.28
CA PHE A 87 8.81 -8.62 1.14
C PHE A 87 8.87 -9.48 2.42
N MET A 88 8.55 -10.76 2.26
CA MET A 88 8.48 -11.72 3.35
C MET A 88 9.83 -11.95 4.06
N PRO A 89 9.84 -11.96 5.40
CA PRO A 89 11.04 -12.32 6.16
C PRO A 89 11.43 -13.79 5.93
N ALA A 90 12.65 -14.15 6.33
CA ALA A 90 13.01 -15.55 6.49
C ALA A 90 12.21 -16.15 7.65
N ASP A 91 11.62 -17.32 7.41
CA ASP A 91 10.85 -18.07 8.39
C ASP A 91 11.10 -19.56 8.16
N LYS A 92 10.88 -20.39 9.19
CA LYS A 92 10.97 -21.86 9.17
C LYS A 92 12.03 -22.43 8.20
N MET A 93 13.26 -21.91 8.27
CA MET A 93 14.31 -22.18 7.27
C MET A 93 14.68 -23.66 7.15
N ASN A 94 14.43 -24.45 8.20
CA ASN A 94 14.65 -25.89 8.23
C ASN A 94 13.46 -26.73 7.72
N ALA A 95 12.31 -26.13 7.43
CA ALA A 95 11.13 -26.86 6.96
C ALA A 95 11.35 -27.41 5.56
N THR A 96 10.87 -28.63 5.29
CA THR A 96 10.93 -29.23 3.94
C THR A 96 9.86 -28.67 2.99
N ASP A 97 8.84 -28.02 3.53
CA ASP A 97 7.84 -27.27 2.77
C ASP A 97 8.44 -25.94 2.27
N THR A 98 8.55 -25.79 0.95
CA THR A 98 9.06 -24.56 0.31
C THR A 98 8.28 -23.33 0.71
N LYS A 99 6.94 -23.42 0.80
CA LYS A 99 6.09 -22.27 1.09
C LYS A 99 6.47 -21.66 2.44
N LEU A 100 6.69 -22.52 3.44
CA LEU A 100 7.09 -22.10 4.78
C LEU A 100 8.46 -21.40 4.78
N ARG A 101 9.40 -21.83 3.93
CA ARG A 101 10.74 -21.22 3.85
C ARG A 101 10.76 -19.88 3.10
N THR A 102 10.01 -19.77 2.01
CA THR A 102 10.10 -18.62 1.09
C THR A 102 9.04 -17.55 1.35
N PHE A 103 7.95 -17.90 2.02
CA PHE A 103 6.85 -16.98 2.32
C PHE A 103 6.52 -16.89 3.82
N GLY A 104 6.84 -17.93 4.59
CA GLY A 104 6.57 -17.98 6.04
C GLY A 104 5.12 -18.32 6.39
N ASN A 105 4.82 -18.30 7.70
CA ASN A 105 3.48 -18.54 8.26
C ASN A 105 2.52 -17.35 8.15
N SER A 106 3.00 -16.18 7.71
CA SER A 106 2.33 -14.88 7.74
C SER A 106 1.20 -14.70 6.70
N HIS A 107 0.72 -15.80 6.10
CA HIS A 107 -0.45 -15.79 5.22
C HIS A 107 -1.76 -15.45 5.95
N TRP A 108 -1.85 -15.70 7.25
CA TRP A 108 -3.11 -15.64 8.01
C TRP A 108 -3.29 -14.35 8.82
N ASP A 109 -2.21 -13.59 9.03
CA ASP A 109 -2.27 -12.30 9.70
C ASP A 109 -2.45 -11.22 8.62
N SER A 110 -3.71 -10.85 8.40
CA SER A 110 -4.08 -9.76 7.51
C SER A 110 -3.58 -8.41 8.06
N LEU A 111 -2.92 -7.61 7.22
CA LEU A 111 -2.56 -6.23 7.56
C LEU A 111 -3.69 -5.24 7.23
N SER A 112 -4.69 -5.63 6.44
CA SER A 112 -5.67 -4.70 5.88
C SER A 112 -6.53 -4.00 6.94
N GLY A 113 -6.72 -4.63 8.12
CA GLY A 113 -7.39 -3.99 9.25
C GLY A 113 -6.54 -2.97 10.03
N SER A 114 -5.23 -2.89 9.76
CA SER A 114 -4.27 -2.05 10.51
C SER A 114 -3.60 -0.98 9.64
N VAL A 115 -3.94 -0.90 8.36
CA VAL A 115 -3.34 0.03 7.39
C VAL A 115 -4.40 0.94 6.78
N ALA A 116 -3.96 1.96 6.06
CA ALA A 116 -4.83 2.93 5.42
C ALA A 116 -5.89 2.25 4.54
N LYS A 117 -7.09 2.82 4.50
CA LYS A 117 -8.15 2.36 3.60
C LYS A 117 -7.70 2.41 2.14
N ASN A 118 -8.34 1.61 1.29
CA ASN A 118 -7.98 1.46 -0.13
C ASN A 118 -6.55 0.94 -0.39
N THR A 119 -5.98 0.20 0.57
CA THR A 119 -4.64 -0.38 0.44
C THR A 119 -4.68 -1.85 0.02
N TYR A 120 -4.09 -2.13 -1.14
CA TYR A 120 -3.73 -3.46 -1.58
C TYR A 120 -2.43 -3.91 -0.90
N ILE A 121 -2.31 -5.19 -0.58
CA ILE A 121 -1.09 -5.74 0.02
C ILE A 121 -0.57 -6.87 -0.87
N LEU A 122 0.49 -6.58 -1.62
CA LEU A 122 1.22 -7.53 -2.45
C LEU A 122 2.34 -8.16 -1.63
N ARG A 123 2.17 -9.42 -1.23
CA ARG A 123 3.19 -10.21 -0.54
C ARG A 123 3.99 -11.02 -1.55
N ILE A 124 5.31 -10.92 -1.53
CA ILE A 124 6.19 -11.59 -2.50
C ILE A 124 7.08 -12.63 -1.80
N ALA A 125 7.00 -13.88 -2.24
CA ALA A 125 7.87 -14.96 -1.78
C ALA A 125 9.29 -14.76 -2.34
N ASP A 126 10.30 -15.00 -1.51
CA ASP A 126 11.69 -15.09 -2.00
C ASP A 126 11.91 -16.46 -2.68
N SER A 127 11.35 -16.59 -3.88
CA SER A 127 11.20 -17.83 -4.66
C SER A 127 12.39 -18.11 -5.59
N ASN A 128 13.59 -17.78 -5.13
CA ASN A 128 14.84 -18.01 -5.84
C ASN A 128 15.79 -18.85 -4.96
N LEU A 129 16.52 -19.79 -5.56
CA LEU A 129 17.30 -20.82 -4.86
C LEU A 129 16.43 -21.75 -3.99
N ILE A 130 16.96 -22.28 -2.88
CA ILE A 130 16.29 -23.25 -2.01
C ILE A 130 15.36 -22.59 -1.01
N SER A 131 15.83 -21.52 -0.36
CA SER A 131 15.10 -20.79 0.68
C SER A 131 15.12 -19.28 0.47
N GLY A 132 15.49 -18.79 -0.72
CA GLY A 132 15.55 -17.37 -1.03
C GLY A 132 16.93 -16.90 -1.50
N SER A 133 16.96 -15.63 -1.90
CA SER A 133 18.13 -14.94 -2.47
C SER A 133 18.27 -13.51 -1.93
N TYR A 134 17.53 -13.15 -0.87
CA TYR A 134 17.33 -11.75 -0.45
C TYR A 134 16.73 -10.91 -1.57
N TYR A 135 15.86 -11.53 -2.39
CA TYR A 135 15.20 -10.92 -3.54
C TYR A 135 16.15 -10.48 -4.67
N GLN A 136 17.36 -11.02 -4.73
CA GLN A 136 18.35 -10.68 -5.76
C GLN A 136 18.41 -11.71 -6.89
N SER A 137 18.81 -11.23 -8.06
CA SER A 137 19.08 -12.09 -9.20
C SER A 137 20.28 -13.00 -8.91
N THR A 138 20.17 -14.25 -9.37
CA THR A 138 21.22 -15.27 -9.22
C THR A 138 21.45 -15.95 -10.56
N LYS A 139 22.48 -16.81 -10.65
CA LYS A 139 22.81 -17.50 -11.89
C LYS A 139 21.64 -18.35 -12.46
N ASN A 140 20.87 -18.99 -11.59
CA ASN A 140 19.70 -19.81 -11.98
C ASN A 140 18.44 -18.98 -12.26
N PHE A 141 18.41 -17.72 -11.81
CA PHE A 141 17.29 -16.80 -12.01
C PHE A 141 17.81 -15.36 -12.24
N PRO A 142 18.41 -15.08 -13.41
CA PRO A 142 19.19 -13.86 -13.64
C PRO A 142 18.34 -12.58 -13.76
N ASP A 143 17.05 -12.72 -14.06
CA ASP A 143 16.10 -11.62 -14.24
C ASP A 143 15.08 -11.52 -13.09
N PHE A 144 15.37 -12.13 -11.93
CA PHE A 144 14.47 -12.12 -10.78
C PHE A 144 14.13 -10.71 -10.30
N GLU A 145 15.14 -9.84 -10.22
CA GLU A 145 14.96 -8.44 -9.79
C GLU A 145 14.01 -7.68 -10.73
N GLU A 146 14.22 -7.84 -12.04
CA GLU A 146 13.40 -7.21 -13.08
C GLU A 146 11.95 -7.71 -13.01
N LYS A 147 11.76 -9.03 -12.87
CA LYS A 147 10.43 -9.64 -12.81
C LYS A 147 9.64 -9.22 -11.57
N ILE A 148 10.30 -9.02 -10.42
CA ILE A 148 9.67 -8.41 -9.24
C ILE A 148 9.20 -6.98 -9.56
N GLN A 149 10.04 -6.16 -10.19
CA GLN A 149 9.66 -4.80 -10.57
C GLN A 149 8.49 -4.78 -11.58
N GLN A 150 8.50 -5.70 -12.55
CA GLN A 150 7.39 -5.88 -13.49
C GLN A 150 6.09 -6.28 -12.78
N LEU A 151 6.16 -7.17 -11.78
CA LEU A 151 5.00 -7.56 -10.97
C LEU A 151 4.42 -6.35 -10.23
N ILE A 152 5.26 -5.57 -9.55
CA ILE A 152 4.82 -4.37 -8.81
C ILE A 152 4.12 -3.39 -9.78
N LYS A 153 4.73 -3.12 -10.95
CA LYS A 153 4.16 -2.24 -11.97
C LYS A 153 2.83 -2.77 -12.51
N LYS A 154 2.72 -4.07 -12.76
CA LYS A 154 1.48 -4.71 -13.21
C LYS A 154 0.35 -4.49 -12.20
N ILE A 155 0.58 -4.81 -10.93
CA ILE A 155 -0.43 -4.65 -9.87
C ILE A 155 -0.82 -3.18 -9.70
N ALA A 156 0.15 -2.27 -9.76
CA ALA A 156 -0.11 -0.84 -9.68
C ALA A 156 -0.99 -0.35 -10.85
N GLN A 157 -0.70 -0.79 -12.07
CA GLN A 157 -1.49 -0.45 -13.27
C GLN A 157 -2.90 -1.04 -13.24
N GLU A 158 -3.06 -2.28 -12.79
CA GLU A 158 -4.38 -2.95 -12.73
C GLU A 158 -5.33 -2.34 -11.69
N HIS A 159 -4.79 -1.54 -10.76
CA HIS A 159 -5.54 -0.97 -9.64
C HIS A 159 -5.42 0.57 -9.55
N ASP A 160 -4.96 1.22 -10.62
CA ASP A 160 -4.83 2.68 -10.72
C ASP A 160 -4.02 3.31 -9.55
N ILE A 161 -2.92 2.66 -9.17
CA ILE A 161 -2.06 3.07 -8.06
C ILE A 161 -0.86 3.84 -8.61
N ILE A 162 -0.73 5.12 -8.24
CA ILE A 162 0.43 5.94 -8.59
C ILE A 162 1.67 5.52 -7.79
N THR A 163 2.87 5.79 -8.31
CA THR A 163 4.15 5.43 -7.66
C THR A 163 4.27 6.00 -6.24
N ASP A 164 3.81 7.22 -6.02
CA ASP A 164 3.80 7.88 -4.71
C ASP A 164 2.84 7.23 -3.70
N ASN A 165 2.01 6.27 -4.11
CA ASN A 165 1.12 5.50 -3.25
C ASN A 165 1.64 4.09 -2.96
N ILE A 166 2.89 3.79 -3.36
CA ILE A 166 3.52 2.50 -3.16
C ILE A 166 4.54 2.57 -2.02
N VAL A 167 4.39 1.68 -1.05
CA VAL A 167 5.31 1.50 0.08
C VAL A 167 5.88 0.08 0.04
N CYS A 168 7.19 -0.04 -0.16
CA CYS A 168 7.93 -1.27 0.05
C CYS A 168 8.21 -1.45 1.54
N TYR A 169 7.82 -2.62 2.06
CA TYR A 169 7.95 -2.95 3.47
C TYR A 169 8.47 -4.37 3.65
N GLY A 170 9.23 -4.59 4.72
CA GLY A 170 9.63 -5.90 5.17
C GLY A 170 10.47 -5.82 6.44
N ASN A 171 10.74 -6.98 7.01
CA ASN A 171 11.57 -7.16 8.20
C ASN A 171 12.70 -8.18 7.94
N SER A 172 13.87 -8.01 8.58
CA SER A 172 15.02 -8.92 8.41
C SER A 172 15.44 -9.08 6.94
N ARG A 173 15.45 -10.31 6.40
CA ARG A 173 15.59 -10.60 4.95
C ARG A 173 14.62 -9.77 4.10
N GLY A 174 13.37 -9.70 4.53
CA GLY A 174 12.33 -8.91 3.86
C GLY A 174 12.64 -7.42 3.87
N ALA A 175 13.24 -6.89 4.93
CA ALA A 175 13.66 -5.49 5.00
C ALA A 175 14.77 -5.19 3.99
N THR A 176 15.70 -6.13 3.76
CA THR A 176 16.69 -6.01 2.68
C THR A 176 16.02 -5.98 1.31
N GLY A 177 15.05 -6.85 1.05
CA GLY A 177 14.25 -6.84 -0.18
C GLY A 177 13.49 -5.54 -0.37
N ALA A 178 12.83 -5.04 0.67
CA ALA A 178 12.09 -3.79 0.66
C ALA A 178 13.00 -2.59 0.36
N LEU A 179 14.17 -2.53 0.98
CA LEU A 179 15.17 -1.50 0.72
C LEU A 179 15.69 -1.58 -0.71
N TYR A 180 16.09 -2.77 -1.16
CA TYR A 180 16.64 -2.98 -2.50
C TYR A 180 15.62 -2.62 -3.61
N HIS A 181 14.43 -3.21 -3.55
CA HIS A 181 13.40 -3.03 -4.58
C HIS A 181 12.70 -1.68 -4.50
N GLY A 182 12.56 -1.10 -3.30
CA GLY A 182 12.03 0.25 -3.16
C GLY A 182 12.96 1.28 -3.79
N LEU A 183 14.28 1.15 -3.59
CA LEU A 183 15.24 2.02 -4.27
C LEU A 183 15.27 1.78 -5.78
N LEU A 184 15.24 0.52 -6.22
CA LEU A 184 15.23 0.16 -7.65
C LEU A 184 14.00 0.71 -8.40
N GLY A 185 12.84 0.76 -7.73
CA GLY A 185 11.58 1.24 -8.31
C GLY A 185 11.21 2.68 -7.96
N ASN A 186 12.01 3.39 -7.16
CA ASN A 186 11.66 4.68 -6.56
C ASN A 186 10.34 4.66 -5.77
N TYR A 187 10.11 3.61 -4.99
CA TYR A 187 8.97 3.47 -4.07
C TYR A 187 9.38 3.87 -2.64
N LYS A 188 8.43 4.36 -1.84
CA LYS A 188 8.71 4.64 -0.42
C LYS A 188 9.14 3.35 0.29
N VAL A 189 10.03 3.45 1.28
CA VAL A 189 10.59 2.30 1.97
C VAL A 189 10.43 2.43 3.47
N LEU A 190 9.87 1.39 4.09
CA LEU A 190 10.12 1.07 5.49
C LEU A 190 10.84 -0.28 5.60
N ALA A 191 12.11 -0.26 5.98
CA ALA A 191 12.91 -1.46 6.22
C ALA A 191 13.09 -1.66 7.74
N ALA A 192 12.45 -2.69 8.30
CA ALA A 192 12.57 -3.04 9.72
C ALA A 192 13.77 -3.96 9.95
N ASP A 193 14.85 -3.38 10.44
CA ASP A 193 16.13 -4.01 10.76
C ASP A 193 16.70 -4.87 9.61
N PRO A 194 17.07 -4.26 8.47
CA PRO A 194 17.54 -5.00 7.30
C PRO A 194 18.85 -5.74 7.55
N VAL A 195 18.94 -6.94 6.99
CA VAL A 195 20.19 -7.72 6.94
C VAL A 195 21.01 -7.23 5.75
N ILE A 196 21.88 -6.26 6.00
CA ILE A 196 22.80 -5.70 5.00
C ILE A 196 24.00 -6.63 4.76
N ASP A 197 24.39 -7.36 5.79
CA ASP A 197 25.41 -8.39 5.72
C ASP A 197 24.89 -9.68 6.37
N ARG A 198 24.97 -10.79 5.64
CA ARG A 198 24.40 -12.06 6.08
C ARG A 198 25.40 -13.01 6.74
N ARG A 199 26.65 -12.61 6.99
CA ARG A 199 27.71 -13.46 7.57
C ARG A 199 27.29 -14.21 8.82
N ALA A 200 26.57 -13.54 9.73
CA ALA A 200 26.08 -14.17 10.96
C ALA A 200 25.22 -15.41 10.73
N TRP A 201 24.54 -15.54 9.58
CA TRP A 201 23.65 -16.66 9.24
C TRP A 201 24.30 -17.74 8.38
N VAL A 202 25.58 -17.60 8.02
CA VAL A 202 26.23 -18.46 7.02
C VAL A 202 27.64 -18.90 7.37
N GLU A 203 28.39 -18.12 8.16
CA GLU A 203 29.79 -18.46 8.47
C GLU A 203 29.92 -19.69 9.36
N VAL A 204 28.98 -19.90 10.29
CA VAL A 204 28.95 -21.10 11.14
C VAL A 204 28.26 -22.25 10.42
N LYS A 205 27.11 -21.97 9.79
CA LYS A 205 26.26 -22.94 9.09
C LYS A 205 25.31 -22.18 8.18
N ASP A 206 25.25 -22.51 6.89
CA ASP A 206 24.32 -21.88 5.92
C ASP A 206 22.88 -22.35 6.14
N MET A 207 22.27 -21.90 7.24
CA MET A 207 20.93 -22.27 7.67
C MET A 207 19.84 -21.91 6.65
N GLN A 208 20.17 -21.08 5.66
CA GLN A 208 19.28 -20.61 4.61
C GLN A 208 19.51 -21.32 3.26
N HIS A 209 20.52 -22.18 3.13
CA HIS A 209 20.82 -22.92 1.89
C HIS A 209 20.92 -22.01 0.67
N MET A 210 21.64 -20.90 0.81
CA MET A 210 21.85 -19.94 -0.28
C MET A 210 23.26 -20.05 -0.88
N PHE A 211 24.15 -20.82 -0.26
CA PHE A 211 25.48 -21.13 -0.74
C PHE A 211 26.33 -19.87 -0.96
N ASP A 212 27.39 -20.01 -1.74
CA ASP A 212 28.19 -18.96 -2.37
C ASP A 212 27.48 -18.32 -3.59
N LEU A 213 26.16 -18.54 -3.76
CA LEU A 213 25.38 -18.02 -4.88
C LEU A 213 24.75 -16.64 -4.59
N VAL A 214 24.87 -16.16 -3.35
CA VAL A 214 24.38 -14.85 -2.89
C VAL A 214 25.50 -14.15 -2.14
N ASP A 215 25.76 -12.89 -2.49
CA ASP A 215 26.79 -12.07 -1.84
C ASP A 215 26.59 -12.00 -0.32
N TYR A 216 27.68 -11.96 0.44
CA TYR A 216 27.61 -11.77 1.88
C TYR A 216 27.18 -10.35 2.27
N ASN A 217 27.75 -9.34 1.58
CA ASN A 217 27.55 -7.93 1.89
C ASN A 217 26.80 -7.23 0.75
N PHE A 218 25.61 -6.72 1.04
CA PHE A 218 24.76 -6.02 0.09
C PHE A 218 24.99 -4.50 0.07
N ALA A 219 25.77 -3.95 1.01
CA ALA A 219 26.03 -2.51 1.10
C ALA A 219 26.53 -1.88 -0.22
N PRO A 220 27.45 -2.49 -0.99
CA PRO A 220 27.89 -1.90 -2.25
C PRO A 220 26.77 -1.71 -3.27
N LYS A 221 25.89 -2.72 -3.43
CA LYS A 221 24.75 -2.64 -4.35
C LYS A 221 23.72 -1.62 -3.87
N ILE A 222 23.38 -1.67 -2.57
CA ILE A 222 22.40 -0.74 -1.97
C ILE A 222 22.91 0.71 -2.05
N ASN A 223 24.19 0.97 -1.79
CA ASN A 223 24.76 2.32 -1.91
C ASN A 223 24.69 2.86 -3.33
N ARG A 224 24.95 2.02 -4.35
CA ARG A 224 24.75 2.41 -5.75
C ARG A 224 23.29 2.77 -6.04
N LEU A 225 22.34 2.04 -5.48
CA LEU A 225 20.92 2.36 -5.62
C LEU A 225 20.55 3.66 -4.88
N LEU A 226 21.10 3.90 -3.69
CA LEU A 226 20.93 5.15 -2.93
C LEU A 226 21.51 6.38 -3.65
N GLU A 227 22.57 6.20 -4.43
CA GLU A 227 23.15 7.26 -5.27
C GLU A 227 22.23 7.60 -6.45
N ASN A 228 21.56 6.61 -7.01
CA ASN A 228 20.75 6.73 -8.23
C ASN A 228 19.26 7.01 -7.99
N THR A 229 18.75 6.84 -6.77
CA THR A 229 17.33 7.05 -6.47
C THR A 229 16.96 8.53 -6.49
N ALA A 230 15.74 8.82 -6.97
CA ALA A 230 15.12 10.14 -6.89
C ALA A 230 14.46 10.42 -5.53
N LEU A 231 14.35 9.41 -4.66
CA LEU A 231 13.70 9.52 -3.37
C LEU A 231 14.49 10.44 -2.42
N LYS A 232 13.74 11.24 -1.67
CA LYS A 232 14.28 12.02 -0.55
C LYS A 232 14.55 11.11 0.65
N PRO A 233 15.51 11.44 1.54
CA PRO A 233 15.84 10.60 2.70
C PRO A 233 14.64 10.26 3.61
N ASN A 234 13.66 11.16 3.73
CA ASN A 234 12.45 10.93 4.53
C ASN A 234 11.48 9.90 3.92
N LYS A 235 11.69 9.50 2.67
CA LYS A 235 10.96 8.41 1.98
C LYS A 235 11.63 7.05 2.13
N ILE A 236 12.85 7.01 2.65
CA ILE A 236 13.62 5.79 2.85
C ILE A 236 13.92 5.67 4.33
N LYS A 237 13.02 5.02 5.06
CA LYS A 237 13.12 4.87 6.51
C LYS A 237 13.63 3.48 6.89
N ILE A 238 14.68 3.43 7.70
CA ILE A 238 15.21 2.20 8.30
C ILE A 238 14.90 2.25 9.79
N LEU A 239 14.10 1.32 10.29
CA LEU A 239 13.83 1.17 11.72
C LEU A 239 14.77 0.13 12.31
N THR A 240 15.59 0.49 13.29
CA THR A 240 16.60 -0.40 13.88
C THR A 240 16.85 -0.03 15.34
N SER A 241 17.74 -0.78 15.99
CA SER A 241 18.28 -0.45 17.31
C SER A 241 19.75 -0.81 17.32
N ASP A 242 20.57 0.01 17.97
CA ASP A 242 21.98 -0.32 18.26
C ASP A 242 22.15 -1.60 19.09
N SER A 243 21.09 -2.05 19.75
CA SER A 243 21.02 -3.36 20.41
C SER A 243 21.01 -4.56 19.45
N ALA A 244 20.72 -4.37 18.16
CA ALA A 244 20.71 -5.44 17.16
C ALA A 244 22.11 -5.62 16.54
N PHE A 245 23.03 -6.21 17.32
CA PHE A 245 24.46 -6.26 17.01
C PHE A 245 24.83 -6.92 15.67
N ILE A 246 24.01 -7.86 15.17
CA ILE A 246 24.29 -8.58 13.92
C ILE A 246 23.84 -7.84 12.66
N THR A 247 23.07 -6.76 12.79
CA THR A 247 22.55 -5.97 11.66
C THR A 247 22.99 -4.51 11.75
N TYR A 248 22.91 -3.90 12.93
CA TYR A 248 23.16 -2.47 13.12
C TYR A 248 24.52 -1.97 12.59
N PRO A 249 25.66 -2.62 12.88
CA PRO A 249 26.96 -2.18 12.36
C PRO A 249 27.03 -2.17 10.83
N PHE A 250 26.27 -3.05 10.16
CA PHE A 250 26.23 -3.16 8.70
C PHE A 250 25.30 -2.13 8.08
N ILE A 251 24.21 -1.76 8.76
CA ILE A 251 23.37 -0.62 8.37
C ILE A 251 24.20 0.68 8.32
N LYS A 252 25.17 0.84 9.23
CA LYS A 252 26.07 2.00 9.25
C LYS A 252 27.05 2.06 8.06
N GLN A 253 27.15 1.00 7.25
CA GLN A 253 27.94 1.00 6.00
C GLN A 253 27.17 1.61 4.81
N LEU A 254 25.88 1.90 4.99
CA LEU A 254 25.07 2.56 3.98
C LEU A 254 25.35 4.07 3.93
N ASN A 255 25.02 4.73 2.82
CA ASN A 255 25.07 6.17 2.71
C ASN A 255 23.95 6.82 3.53
N LEU A 256 24.26 7.11 4.80
CA LEU A 256 23.28 7.60 5.77
C LEU A 256 22.71 8.99 5.44
N SER A 257 23.35 9.77 4.57
CA SER A 257 22.80 11.05 4.09
C SER A 257 21.58 10.87 3.18
N LYS A 258 21.40 9.66 2.63
CA LYS A 258 20.34 9.30 1.69
C LYS A 258 19.17 8.57 2.34
N VAL A 259 19.25 8.25 3.63
CA VAL A 259 18.24 7.47 4.36
C VAL A 259 17.93 8.10 5.71
N THR A 260 16.72 7.86 6.22
CA THR A 260 16.36 8.19 7.61
C THR A 260 16.53 6.93 8.46
N VAL A 261 17.61 6.85 9.24
CA VAL A 261 17.82 5.76 10.20
C VAL A 261 17.20 6.13 11.54
N MET A 262 16.17 5.40 11.94
CA MET A 262 15.49 5.53 13.23
C MET A 262 16.08 4.49 14.18
N ASN A 263 17.11 4.89 14.94
CA ASN A 263 17.70 4.07 16.00
C ASN A 263 16.88 4.24 17.28
N LEU A 264 16.21 3.16 17.73
CA LEU A 264 15.36 3.18 18.91
C LEU A 264 16.09 3.09 20.24
N GLN A 265 17.39 2.76 20.24
CA GLN A 265 18.19 2.60 21.47
C GLN A 265 17.49 1.68 22.50
N MET A 266 16.94 0.56 22.02
CA MET A 266 16.10 -0.30 22.84
C MET A 266 16.90 -0.99 23.94
N SER A 267 16.39 -0.95 25.17
CA SER A 267 16.83 -1.86 26.23
C SER A 267 16.32 -3.27 25.93
N ASN A 268 17.20 -4.27 26.00
CA ASN A 268 16.83 -5.68 25.83
C ASN A 268 17.15 -6.50 27.10
N PRO A 269 16.26 -6.50 28.11
CA PRO A 269 16.50 -7.18 29.39
C PRO A 269 16.49 -8.70 29.29
N TYR A 270 16.06 -9.28 28.16
CA TYR A 270 15.95 -10.72 27.94
C TYR A 270 16.93 -11.25 26.88
N MET A 271 17.99 -10.51 26.59
CA MET A 271 18.96 -10.90 25.57
C MET A 271 19.74 -12.14 26.01
N THR A 272 19.43 -13.29 25.40
CA THR A 272 20.16 -14.54 25.59
C THR A 272 21.20 -14.79 24.50
N ASP A 273 21.00 -14.21 23.31
CA ASP A 273 21.89 -14.35 22.17
C ASP A 273 21.69 -13.21 21.14
N LEU A 274 22.60 -13.15 20.17
CA LEU A 274 22.65 -12.08 19.17
C LEU A 274 21.48 -12.13 18.16
N PHE A 275 20.95 -13.31 17.83
CA PHE A 275 19.81 -13.42 16.91
C PHE A 275 18.51 -12.98 17.57
N LEU A 276 18.34 -13.25 18.86
CA LEU A 276 17.21 -12.78 19.63
C LEU A 276 17.16 -11.23 19.67
N SER A 277 18.31 -10.56 19.71
CA SER A 277 18.37 -9.09 19.68
C SER A 277 17.73 -8.50 18.42
N HIS A 278 18.04 -9.07 17.25
CA HIS A 278 17.46 -8.73 15.95
C HIS A 278 15.95 -9.02 15.91
N ALA A 279 15.55 -10.21 16.37
CA ALA A 279 14.14 -10.61 16.42
C ALA A 279 13.30 -9.70 17.34
N ILE A 280 13.86 -9.22 18.46
CA ILE A 280 13.17 -8.34 19.41
C ILE A 280 12.92 -6.96 18.81
N VAL A 281 13.90 -6.37 18.11
CA VAL A 281 13.70 -5.08 17.43
C VAL A 281 12.53 -5.18 16.46
N ILE A 282 12.48 -6.24 15.66
CA ILE A 282 11.38 -6.46 14.70
C ILE A 282 10.05 -6.69 15.44
N GLY A 283 10.00 -7.64 16.38
CA GLY A 283 8.74 -8.09 16.98
C GLY A 283 8.13 -7.10 17.96
N LYS A 284 8.94 -6.28 18.65
CA LYS A 284 8.44 -5.33 19.67
C LYS A 284 8.13 -3.95 19.10
N THR A 285 8.41 -3.70 17.83
CA THR A 285 8.19 -2.39 17.20
C THR A 285 7.09 -2.41 16.14
N ILE A 286 6.33 -3.52 16.02
CA ILE A 286 5.21 -3.64 15.06
C ILE A 286 4.24 -2.45 15.09
N PRO A 287 3.78 -1.94 16.26
CA PRO A 287 2.89 -0.77 16.28
C PRO A 287 3.53 0.48 15.67
N LEU A 288 4.83 0.70 15.91
CA LEU A 288 5.57 1.81 15.32
C LEU A 288 5.79 1.61 13.82
N GLN A 289 6.09 0.39 13.38
CA GLN A 289 6.17 0.06 11.96
C GLN A 289 4.86 0.38 11.23
N LEU A 290 3.73 -0.06 11.79
CA LEU A 290 2.39 0.24 11.25
C LEU A 290 2.09 1.74 11.24
N SER A 291 2.46 2.48 12.30
CA SER A 291 2.30 3.92 12.35
C SER A 291 3.07 4.62 11.21
N ILE A 292 4.31 4.22 10.96
CA ILE A 292 5.15 4.78 9.90
C ILE A 292 4.62 4.40 8.51
N ILE A 293 4.19 3.15 8.32
CA ILE A 293 3.57 2.73 7.06
C ILE A 293 2.34 3.60 6.77
N ASN A 294 1.47 3.78 7.76
CA ASN A 294 0.27 4.62 7.61
C ASN A 294 0.62 6.08 7.31
N GLU A 295 1.60 6.67 8.02
CA GLU A 295 2.10 8.01 7.70
C GLU A 295 2.52 8.13 6.22
N MET A 296 3.25 7.14 5.70
CA MET A 296 3.67 7.12 4.30
C MET A 296 2.51 6.93 3.32
N LEU A 297 1.50 6.13 3.70
CA LEU A 297 0.34 5.85 2.88
C LEU A 297 -0.59 7.06 2.78
N TYR A 298 -0.86 7.74 3.89
CA TYR A 298 -1.78 8.88 3.94
C TYR A 298 -1.21 10.18 3.37
N GLU A 299 0.10 10.25 3.12
CA GLU A 299 0.78 11.47 2.70
C GLU A 299 0.13 12.16 1.48
N THR A 300 -0.36 11.39 0.51
CA THR A 300 -0.98 11.93 -0.71
C THR A 300 -2.44 12.33 -0.54
N ASP A 301 -3.09 11.88 0.54
CA ASP A 301 -4.50 12.21 0.82
C ASP A 301 -4.65 13.31 1.87
N ILE A 302 -3.64 13.53 2.72
CA ILE A 302 -3.71 14.54 3.77
C ILE A 302 -3.37 15.91 3.20
N ILE A 303 -4.32 16.84 3.34
CA ILE A 303 -4.08 18.28 3.14
C ILE A 303 -3.83 18.90 4.51
N VAL A 304 -2.65 19.51 4.69
CA VAL A 304 -2.32 20.24 5.93
C VAL A 304 -2.82 21.67 5.81
N GLU A 305 -3.88 22.00 6.54
CA GLU A 305 -4.43 23.35 6.58
C GLU A 305 -3.54 24.28 7.40
N GLN A 306 -3.08 25.37 6.77
CA GLN A 306 -2.24 26.39 7.42
C GLN A 306 -2.95 27.73 7.62
N ASN A 307 -4.14 27.90 7.03
CA ASN A 307 -4.86 29.16 7.01
C ASN A 307 -6.10 29.09 7.90
N GLN A 308 -6.37 30.13 8.69
CA GLN A 308 -7.67 30.30 9.32
C GLN A 308 -8.73 30.58 8.24
N TYR A 309 -9.75 29.72 8.22
CA TYR A 309 -10.86 29.82 7.28
C TYR A 309 -12.01 30.63 7.87
N LEU A 310 -12.44 31.65 7.14
CA LEU A 310 -13.71 32.35 7.38
C LEU A 310 -14.49 32.30 6.07
N ILE A 311 -15.49 31.43 5.98
CA ILE A 311 -16.53 31.61 4.96
C ILE A 311 -17.26 32.89 5.33
N ASN A 312 -17.35 33.79 4.36
CA ASN A 312 -18.34 34.83 4.46
C ASN A 312 -19.74 34.23 4.19
N THR A 313 -20.36 33.63 5.22
CA THR A 313 -21.72 33.08 5.10
C THR A 313 -22.78 34.18 4.99
N ASP A 314 -22.40 35.44 5.18
CA ASP A 314 -23.26 36.59 4.86
C ASP A 314 -23.51 36.69 3.35
N ASP A 315 -22.64 36.09 2.53
CA ASP A 315 -22.82 36.03 1.07
C ASP A 315 -23.76 34.91 0.59
N TRP A 316 -24.40 34.24 1.53
CA TRP A 316 -25.32 33.15 1.27
C TRP A 316 -26.70 33.48 1.84
N ASP A 317 -27.69 33.67 0.98
CA ASP A 317 -29.11 33.79 1.34
C ASP A 317 -29.79 32.42 1.53
N ALA A 318 -28.98 31.37 1.59
CA ALA A 318 -29.36 30.00 1.93
C ALA A 318 -28.39 29.41 2.98
N PHE A 319 -28.85 28.44 3.74
CA PHE A 319 -28.00 27.62 4.61
C PHE A 319 -27.17 26.64 3.76
N LEU A 320 -26.06 26.16 4.33
CA LEU A 320 -25.33 25.03 3.74
C LEU A 320 -26.28 23.82 3.57
N PRO A 321 -26.07 23.00 2.53
CA PRO A 321 -27.04 22.00 2.17
C PRO A 321 -27.02 20.83 3.15
N TRP A 322 -28.10 20.07 3.17
CA TRP A 322 -28.13 18.80 3.87
C TRP A 322 -27.34 17.72 3.14
N ASN A 323 -27.17 16.57 3.79
CA ASN A 323 -26.55 15.42 3.15
C ASN A 323 -27.41 14.92 1.99
N SER A 324 -26.73 14.42 0.96
CA SER A 324 -27.35 13.68 -0.14
C SER A 324 -26.60 12.37 -0.31
N ALA A 325 -27.31 11.30 -0.65
CA ALA A 325 -26.68 10.03 -0.99
C ALA A 325 -25.87 10.11 -2.30
N TYR A 326 -26.06 11.17 -3.09
CA TYR A 326 -25.52 11.27 -4.45
C TYR A 326 -24.42 12.31 -4.61
N PHE A 327 -24.19 13.13 -3.59
CA PHE A 327 -23.23 14.22 -3.66
C PHE A 327 -22.27 14.19 -2.47
N ASP A 328 -20.99 14.30 -2.78
CA ASP A 328 -19.94 14.57 -1.80
C ASP A 328 -19.77 16.08 -1.69
N LEU A 329 -19.66 16.57 -0.45
CA LEU A 329 -19.63 17.98 -0.12
C LEU A 329 -18.30 18.32 0.54
N HIS A 330 -17.55 19.26 -0.06
CA HIS A 330 -16.28 19.72 0.48
C HIS A 330 -16.28 21.23 0.62
N LEU A 331 -16.11 21.71 1.85
CA LEU A 331 -16.11 23.13 2.15
C LEU A 331 -14.67 23.65 2.14
N THR A 332 -14.37 24.62 1.27
CA THR A 332 -12.98 25.10 1.02
C THR A 332 -12.88 26.62 0.97
N CYS A 333 -11.66 27.16 0.93
CA CYS A 333 -11.40 28.61 0.76
C CYS A 333 -12.02 29.19 -0.52
N GLU A 334 -12.24 28.37 -1.55
CA GLU A 334 -12.81 28.80 -2.82
C GLU A 334 -14.33 28.76 -2.85
N GLY A 335 -14.96 28.07 -1.88
CA GLY A 335 -16.40 27.86 -1.79
C GLY A 335 -16.79 26.45 -1.36
N LEU A 336 -18.08 26.15 -1.45
CA LEU A 336 -18.61 24.79 -1.29
C LEU A 336 -18.47 24.04 -2.61
N ILE A 337 -17.61 23.03 -2.61
CA ILE A 337 -17.49 22.06 -3.69
C ILE A 337 -18.59 21.02 -3.51
N ILE A 338 -19.32 20.79 -4.60
CA ILE A 338 -20.33 19.74 -4.72
C ILE A 338 -19.84 18.81 -5.83
N GLN A 339 -19.68 17.53 -5.52
CA GLN A 339 -19.24 16.53 -6.48
C GLN A 339 -20.27 15.41 -6.56
N ARG A 340 -20.66 15.03 -7.78
CA ARG A 340 -21.53 13.86 -8.00
C ARG A 340 -20.71 12.59 -7.73
N ASN A 341 -21.12 11.82 -6.72
CA ASN A 341 -20.46 10.56 -6.38
C ASN A 341 -20.87 9.41 -7.33
N SER A 342 -20.32 8.22 -7.12
CA SER A 342 -20.56 7.05 -7.98
C SER A 342 -21.84 6.26 -7.66
N ASN A 343 -22.64 6.66 -6.66
CA ASN A 343 -23.84 5.91 -6.29
C ASN A 343 -24.85 5.90 -7.43
N GLN A 344 -25.41 4.72 -7.73
CA GLN A 344 -26.47 4.58 -8.71
C GLN A 344 -27.72 5.32 -8.25
N ILE A 345 -28.38 6.03 -9.17
CA ILE A 345 -29.59 6.79 -8.84
C ILE A 345 -30.75 5.83 -8.66
N GLY A 346 -31.35 5.86 -7.47
CA GLY A 346 -32.49 5.06 -7.07
C GLY A 346 -33.80 5.86 -7.06
N GLU A 347 -34.76 5.38 -6.26
CA GLU A 347 -36.08 6.03 -6.07
C GLU A 347 -36.10 7.04 -4.92
N GLU A 348 -35.03 7.09 -4.13
CA GLU A 348 -34.87 8.04 -3.03
C GLU A 348 -34.69 9.49 -3.51
N ASN A 349 -34.65 10.44 -2.56
CA ASN A 349 -34.52 11.86 -2.88
C ASN A 349 -33.20 12.16 -3.60
N VAL A 350 -33.29 12.45 -4.90
CA VAL A 350 -32.17 12.77 -5.80
C VAL A 350 -31.64 14.20 -5.66
N LEU A 351 -32.20 15.00 -4.77
CA LEU A 351 -31.83 16.40 -4.59
C LEU A 351 -30.80 16.62 -3.48
N LEU A 352 -29.89 17.55 -3.74
CA LEU A 352 -29.10 18.24 -2.73
C LEU A 352 -29.77 19.57 -2.40
N ASN A 353 -30.35 19.68 -1.21
CA ASN A 353 -31.22 20.81 -0.82
C ASN A 353 -30.49 21.83 0.05
N PHE A 354 -30.61 23.09 -0.35
CA PHE A 354 -30.25 24.30 0.37
C PHE A 354 -31.53 24.96 0.88
N MET A 355 -31.67 25.09 2.20
CA MET A 355 -32.79 25.82 2.78
C MET A 355 -32.55 27.32 2.68
N LEU A 356 -33.52 28.07 2.16
CA LEU A 356 -33.41 29.53 2.06
C LEU A 356 -33.50 30.18 3.44
N LYS A 357 -32.68 31.19 3.71
CA LYS A 357 -32.75 31.98 4.96
C LYS A 357 -34.04 32.79 5.04
N SER A 358 -34.63 33.11 3.89
CA SER A 358 -35.94 33.76 3.79
C SER A 358 -36.72 33.12 2.64
N PRO A 359 -37.98 32.69 2.87
CA PRO A 359 -38.78 32.09 1.82
C PRO A 359 -39.13 33.11 0.73
N MET A 360 -39.27 32.64 -0.50
CA MET A 360 -39.77 33.46 -1.60
C MET A 360 -41.31 33.34 -1.65
N ASN A 361 -42.00 34.47 -1.79
CA ASN A 361 -43.46 34.49 -1.82
C ASN A 361 -44.00 34.36 -3.25
N VAL A 362 -45.27 33.93 -3.31
CA VAL A 362 -46.02 33.79 -4.56
C VAL A 362 -46.10 35.13 -5.30
N ASN A 363 -45.85 35.10 -6.62
CA ASN A 363 -45.95 36.23 -7.55
C ASN A 363 -44.98 37.40 -7.32
N ASP A 364 -44.16 37.38 -6.27
CA ASP A 364 -43.05 38.31 -6.13
C ASP A 364 -41.98 38.01 -7.19
N GLN A 365 -41.27 39.04 -7.66
CA GLN A 365 -40.17 38.85 -8.62
C GLN A 365 -38.84 38.85 -7.88
N TYR A 366 -38.00 37.85 -8.14
CA TYR A 366 -36.69 37.69 -7.53
C TYR A 366 -35.61 37.63 -8.58
N LYS A 367 -34.46 38.26 -8.27
CA LYS A 367 -33.20 38.10 -8.98
C LYS A 367 -32.27 37.22 -8.14
N ILE A 368 -31.81 36.13 -8.73
CA ILE A 368 -30.96 35.13 -8.07
C ILE A 368 -29.59 35.12 -8.75
N ASN A 369 -28.55 35.23 -7.95
CA ASN A 369 -27.15 35.18 -8.38
C ASN A 369 -26.43 34.07 -7.61
N ILE A 370 -26.04 33.02 -8.33
CA ILE A 370 -25.23 31.93 -7.80
C ILE A 370 -23.85 32.07 -8.45
N GLN A 371 -22.84 32.37 -7.66
CA GLN A 371 -21.49 32.52 -8.16
C GLN A 371 -20.80 31.16 -8.17
N THR A 372 -20.40 30.68 -9.36
CA THR A 372 -19.71 29.40 -9.54
C THR A 372 -18.45 29.53 -10.40
N ASP A 373 -17.59 28.51 -10.38
CA ASP A 373 -16.37 28.41 -11.20
C ASP A 373 -16.64 28.04 -12.66
N GLU A 374 -17.59 27.13 -12.93
CA GLU A 374 -18.09 26.83 -14.27
C GLU A 374 -19.63 26.85 -14.30
N LEU A 375 -20.22 27.59 -15.23
CA LEU A 375 -21.64 27.44 -15.58
C LEU A 375 -21.73 26.56 -16.83
N GLN A 376 -21.58 25.24 -16.65
CA GLN A 376 -22.31 24.34 -17.54
C GLN A 376 -23.78 24.33 -17.09
N LYS A 377 -24.71 24.10 -18.03
CA LYS A 377 -26.17 24.19 -17.83
C LYS A 377 -26.65 23.19 -16.76
N GLN A 378 -26.43 23.50 -15.48
CA GLN A 378 -26.87 22.68 -14.37
C GLN A 378 -28.22 23.22 -13.88
N PHE A 379 -29.18 22.32 -13.74
CA PHE A 379 -30.54 22.64 -13.35
C PHE A 379 -30.59 22.89 -11.83
N VAL A 380 -31.01 24.10 -11.44
CA VAL A 380 -31.32 24.45 -10.05
C VAL A 380 -32.84 24.44 -9.91
N TYR A 381 -33.33 23.77 -8.87
CA TYR A 381 -34.74 23.59 -8.59
C TYR A 381 -35.15 24.45 -7.40
N PHE A 382 -36.32 25.07 -7.49
CA PHE A 382 -36.93 25.78 -6.36
C PHE A 382 -38.19 25.04 -5.92
N HIS A 383 -38.33 24.76 -4.63
CA HIS A 383 -39.44 23.93 -4.13
C HIS A 383 -39.82 24.21 -2.66
N ASP A 384 -40.94 23.61 -2.22
CA ASP A 384 -41.59 23.76 -0.90
C ASP A 384 -41.66 22.44 -0.08
N ASN A 385 -40.90 21.42 -0.50
CA ASN A 385 -40.83 20.01 -0.03
C ASN A 385 -41.77 19.01 -0.71
N ILE A 386 -42.78 19.45 -1.47
CA ILE A 386 -43.78 18.52 -2.06
C ILE A 386 -43.84 18.66 -3.59
N ILE A 387 -43.61 19.86 -4.13
CA ILE A 387 -43.82 20.16 -5.56
C ILE A 387 -42.62 20.96 -6.12
N PHE A 388 -42.17 20.62 -7.34
CA PHE A 388 -41.01 21.19 -7.99
C PHE A 388 -41.38 22.26 -9.04
N GLU A 389 -40.70 23.41 -9.00
CA GLU A 389 -40.63 24.34 -10.13
C GLU A 389 -39.23 24.27 -10.75
N GLU A 390 -39.15 23.68 -11.95
CA GLU A 390 -37.90 23.58 -12.70
C GLU A 390 -37.57 24.93 -13.34
N ILE A 391 -36.38 25.45 -13.06
CA ILE A 391 -35.87 26.67 -13.68
C ILE A 391 -34.56 26.37 -14.38
N LYS A 392 -34.48 26.78 -15.64
CA LYS A 392 -33.24 26.72 -16.40
C LYS A 392 -32.31 27.84 -15.93
N VAL A 393 -31.14 27.48 -15.43
CA VAL A 393 -30.20 28.42 -14.81
C VAL A 393 -29.32 29.10 -15.87
N ASP A 394 -29.21 30.42 -15.74
CA ASP A 394 -28.19 31.27 -16.35
C ASP A 394 -27.64 32.22 -15.27
N LYS A 395 -26.54 32.95 -15.54
CA LYS A 395 -25.81 33.83 -14.60
C LYS A 395 -26.66 34.89 -13.88
N ASN A 396 -27.90 35.12 -14.32
CA ASN A 396 -28.87 36.00 -13.66
C ASN A 396 -30.27 35.41 -13.82
N ILE A 397 -30.74 34.67 -12.82
CA ILE A 397 -32.07 34.07 -12.87
C ILE A 397 -33.07 35.11 -12.40
N LYS A 398 -34.07 35.39 -13.24
CA LYS A 398 -35.30 36.05 -12.81
C LYS A 398 -36.35 34.99 -12.55
N PHE A 399 -36.91 34.98 -11.36
CA PHE A 399 -37.88 33.98 -10.94
C PHE A 399 -39.07 34.62 -10.23
N SER A 400 -40.27 34.20 -10.62
CA SER A 400 -41.52 34.54 -9.95
C SER A 400 -42.19 33.25 -9.50
N PRO A 401 -42.12 32.90 -8.21
CA PRO A 401 -42.66 31.65 -7.71
C PRO A 401 -44.16 31.59 -7.91
N LYS A 402 -44.70 30.48 -8.44
CA LYS A 402 -46.16 30.26 -8.46
C LYS A 402 -46.67 29.76 -7.11
N LYS A 403 -45.76 29.36 -6.22
CA LYS A 403 -46.00 28.94 -4.84
C LYS A 403 -44.90 29.48 -3.92
N GLN A 404 -45.13 29.43 -2.61
CA GLN A 404 -44.08 29.78 -1.66
C GLN A 404 -42.91 28.81 -1.83
N VAL A 405 -41.68 29.32 -1.91
CA VAL A 405 -40.47 28.51 -2.10
C VAL A 405 -39.58 28.63 -0.87
N GLN A 406 -39.11 27.48 -0.38
CA GLN A 406 -38.27 27.39 0.83
C GLN A 406 -36.90 26.77 0.57
N TYR A 407 -36.73 26.09 -0.58
CA TYR A 407 -35.51 25.36 -0.89
C TYR A 407 -35.01 25.69 -2.29
N LEU A 408 -33.69 25.64 -2.41
CA LEU A 408 -32.92 25.60 -3.64
C LEU A 408 -32.27 24.22 -3.72
N GLY A 409 -32.43 23.49 -4.81
CA GLY A 409 -31.97 22.11 -4.94
C GLY A 409 -31.13 21.86 -6.19
N PHE A 410 -30.13 20.98 -6.10
CA PHE A 410 -29.43 20.41 -7.26
C PHE A 410 -29.83 18.96 -7.45
N ASN A 411 -30.14 18.57 -8.68
CA ASN A 411 -30.63 17.23 -8.96
C ASN A 411 -29.54 16.33 -9.56
N ALA A 412 -29.28 15.21 -8.89
CA ALA A 412 -28.26 14.22 -9.26
C ALA A 412 -28.46 13.61 -10.66
N LEU A 413 -29.69 13.59 -11.20
CA LEU A 413 -30.00 13.04 -12.53
C LEU A 413 -29.33 13.81 -13.67
N PHE A 414 -28.98 15.08 -13.46
CA PHE A 414 -28.42 15.95 -14.49
C PHE A 414 -26.90 16.10 -14.39
N TRP A 415 -26.27 15.39 -13.45
CA TRP A 415 -24.85 15.43 -13.22
C TRP A 415 -24.22 14.10 -13.64
N LYS A 416 -23.11 14.18 -14.37
CA LYS A 416 -22.30 12.99 -14.65
C LYS A 416 -21.57 12.57 -13.36
N SER A 417 -21.30 11.28 -13.21
CA SER A 417 -20.42 10.80 -12.14
C SER A 417 -19.09 11.55 -12.17
N ASN A 418 -18.62 11.98 -11.00
CA ASN A 418 -17.44 12.84 -10.78
C ASN A 418 -17.52 14.26 -11.35
N GLU A 419 -18.67 14.70 -11.87
CA GLU A 419 -18.89 16.11 -12.20
C GLU A 419 -18.86 16.95 -10.93
N LYS A 420 -18.22 18.12 -10.99
CA LYS A 420 -17.96 19.00 -9.87
C LYS A 420 -18.42 20.42 -10.17
N LEU A 421 -18.93 21.09 -9.14
CA LEU A 421 -19.24 22.52 -9.14
C LEU A 421 -18.70 23.14 -7.85
N THR A 422 -18.13 24.35 -7.94
CA THR A 422 -17.80 25.13 -6.74
C THR A 422 -18.76 26.30 -6.61
N ILE A 423 -19.59 26.31 -5.56
CA ILE A 423 -20.45 27.46 -5.23
C ILE A 423 -19.72 28.39 -4.28
N LYS A 424 -19.56 29.64 -4.69
CA LYS A 424 -18.87 30.70 -3.92
C LYS A 424 -19.84 31.52 -3.09
N SER A 425 -21.02 31.81 -3.64
CA SER A 425 -22.08 32.59 -2.99
C SER A 425 -23.45 32.30 -3.61
N ILE A 426 -24.51 32.55 -2.83
CA ILE A 426 -25.90 32.48 -3.27
C ILE A 426 -26.59 33.75 -2.80
N LYS A 427 -26.99 34.63 -3.71
CA LYS A 427 -27.73 35.86 -3.38
C LYS A 427 -29.10 35.86 -4.03
N ILE A 428 -30.12 36.25 -3.26
CA ILE A 428 -31.52 36.31 -3.66
C ILE A 428 -32.05 37.70 -3.31
N ILE A 429 -32.40 38.45 -4.35
CA ILE A 429 -32.86 39.84 -4.22
C ILE A 429 -34.29 39.92 -4.72
N LYS A 430 -35.23 40.33 -3.87
CA LYS A 430 -36.59 40.67 -4.31
C LYS A 430 -36.53 41.96 -5.14
N GLU A 431 -36.93 41.88 -6.41
CA GLU A 431 -37.10 43.05 -7.28
C GLU A 431 -38.35 43.83 -6.84
N LYS A 432 -38.26 45.17 -6.88
CA LYS A 432 -39.34 46.06 -6.46
C LYS A 432 -40.39 46.25 -7.54
#